data_AF-A0A0T6XI07-F1
#
_entry.id   AF-A0A0T6XI07-F1
#
_cell.length_a   1.000
_cell.length_b   1.000
_cell.length_c   1.000
_cell.angle_alpha   90.00
_cell.angle_beta   90.00
_cell.angle_gamma   90.00
#
_symmetry.space_group_name_H-M   'P 1'
#
loop_
_entity.id
_entity.type
_entity.pdbx_description
1 polymer ?
#
loop_
_entity_poly.entity_id
_entity_poly.type
_entity_poly.pdbx_seq_one_letter_code
_entity_poly.pdbx_strand_id
1 'polypeptide(L)'
;MARRIKDEKVQKINLMLSRAVTAMRVNERLLCELLRWAAEQCDDPNRFIQDAVEKARNDLVRAGTDESMTTLMATHEALEYLDHLATEIQEIRAQGSPAGNAEEGSDIPQLSTLQFYDLRGHAPDT
;
A
#
# COMPACT_ATOMS: atom_id res chain seq x y z
N MET A 1 16.85 -17.22 -34.49
CA MET A 1 17.33 -17.48 -33.12
C MET A 1 17.32 -16.22 -32.25
N ALA A 2 18.02 -15.14 -32.65
CA ALA A 2 18.21 -13.94 -31.81
C ALA A 2 16.92 -13.20 -31.37
N ARG A 3 15.88 -13.19 -32.21
CA ARG A 3 14.60 -12.53 -31.89
C ARG A 3 13.84 -13.23 -30.75
N ARG A 4 13.79 -14.57 -30.75
CA ARG A 4 13.14 -15.36 -29.68
C ARG A 4 13.81 -15.17 -28.32
N ILE A 5 15.15 -15.11 -28.29
CA ILE A 5 15.92 -14.86 -27.05
C ILE A 5 15.63 -13.45 -26.50
N LYS A 6 15.38 -12.46 -27.37
CA LYS A 6 14.99 -11.11 -26.95
C LYS A 6 13.58 -11.11 -26.36
N ASP A 7 12.64 -11.81 -26.98
CA ASP A 7 11.24 -11.88 -26.53
C ASP A 7 11.12 -12.62 -25.19
N GLU A 8 11.83 -13.73 -24.99
CA GLU A 8 11.88 -14.46 -23.72
C GLU A 8 12.46 -13.61 -22.57
N LYS A 9 13.49 -12.79 -22.85
CA LYS A 9 14.06 -11.88 -21.86
C LYS A 9 13.06 -10.79 -21.45
N VAL A 10 12.36 -10.22 -22.41
CA VAL A 10 11.31 -9.21 -22.14
C VAL A 10 10.18 -9.83 -21.32
N GLN A 11 9.73 -11.03 -21.68
CA GLN A 11 8.70 -11.74 -20.90
C GLN A 11 9.14 -12.00 -19.46
N LYS A 12 10.40 -12.42 -19.25
CA LYS A 12 10.95 -12.64 -17.90
C LYS A 12 11.01 -11.35 -17.09
N ILE A 13 11.44 -10.25 -17.72
CA ILE A 13 11.48 -8.92 -17.06
C ILE A 13 10.06 -8.49 -16.69
N ASN A 14 9.10 -8.60 -17.60
CA ASN A 14 7.70 -8.27 -17.31
C ASN A 14 7.14 -9.10 -16.16
N LEU A 15 7.42 -10.41 -16.13
CA LEU A 15 7.00 -11.26 -15.02
C LEU A 15 7.61 -10.83 -13.69
N MET A 16 8.90 -10.48 -13.68
CA MET A 16 9.57 -10.00 -12.47
C MET A 16 9.00 -8.65 -12.01
N LEU A 17 8.74 -7.72 -12.94
CA LEU A 17 8.12 -6.43 -12.65
C LEU A 17 6.70 -6.62 -12.10
N SER A 18 5.87 -7.46 -12.72
CA SER A 18 4.52 -7.75 -12.22
C SER A 18 4.56 -8.32 -10.80
N ARG A 19 5.49 -9.25 -10.52
CA ARG A 19 5.65 -9.80 -9.16
C ARG A 19 6.09 -8.74 -8.15
N ALA A 20 7.03 -7.87 -8.53
CA ALA A 20 7.48 -6.77 -7.69
C ALA A 20 6.34 -5.79 -7.39
N VAL A 21 5.55 -5.39 -8.40
CA VAL A 21 4.38 -4.54 -8.22
C VAL A 21 3.34 -5.18 -7.32
N THR A 22 3.04 -6.46 -7.50
CA THR A 22 2.12 -7.18 -6.61
C THR A 22 2.62 -7.20 -5.16
N ALA A 23 3.91 -7.47 -4.94
CA ALA A 23 4.49 -7.44 -3.60
C ALA A 23 4.42 -6.04 -2.96
N MET A 24 4.68 -4.98 -3.74
CA MET A 24 4.56 -3.60 -3.27
C MET A 24 3.13 -3.25 -2.86
N ARG A 25 2.11 -3.65 -3.65
CA ARG A 25 0.69 -3.46 -3.30
C ARG A 25 0.26 -4.20 -2.04
N VAL A 26 0.78 -5.41 -1.83
CA VAL A 26 0.53 -6.16 -0.59
C VAL A 26 1.15 -5.45 0.61
N ASN A 27 2.39 -4.97 0.47
CA ASN A 27 3.09 -4.25 1.53
C ASN A 27 2.39 -2.92 1.87
N GLU A 28 1.96 -2.18 0.87
CA GLU A 28 1.13 -0.97 1.00
C GLU A 28 -0.12 -1.26 1.82
N ARG A 29 -0.92 -2.26 1.41
CA ARG A 29 -2.16 -2.57 2.12
C ARG A 29 -1.91 -2.98 3.56
N LEU A 30 -0.90 -3.82 3.80
CA LEU A 30 -0.50 -4.24 5.14
C LEU A 30 -0.09 -3.05 6.00
N LEU A 31 0.69 -2.10 5.45
CA LEU A 31 1.12 -0.91 6.17
C LEU A 31 -0.07 -0.02 6.54
N CYS A 32 -1.01 0.20 5.63
CA CYS A 32 -2.23 0.96 5.91
C CYS A 32 -3.06 0.32 7.03
N GLU A 33 -3.24 -1.00 7.01
CA GLU A 33 -3.97 -1.71 8.07
C GLU A 33 -3.24 -1.64 9.42
N LEU A 34 -1.91 -1.76 9.43
CA LEU A 34 -1.11 -1.63 10.65
C LEU A 34 -1.15 -0.20 11.22
N LEU A 35 -1.05 0.82 10.35
CA LEU A 35 -1.17 2.22 10.75
C LEU A 35 -2.55 2.53 11.32
N ARG A 36 -3.60 2.00 10.69
CA ARG A 36 -4.98 2.12 11.17
C ARG A 36 -5.15 1.47 12.53
N TRP A 37 -4.72 0.21 12.68
CA TRP A 37 -4.76 -0.51 13.94
C TRP A 37 -3.99 0.21 15.04
N ALA A 38 -2.80 0.75 14.74
CA ALA A 38 -2.01 1.51 15.71
C ALA A 38 -2.68 2.84 16.09
N ALA A 39 -3.26 3.55 15.12
CA ALA A 39 -3.99 4.79 15.36
C ALA A 39 -5.22 4.56 16.26
N GLU A 40 -5.94 3.44 16.12
CA GLU A 40 -7.07 3.06 16.98
C GLU A 40 -6.68 2.89 18.46
N GLN A 41 -5.41 2.63 18.76
CA GLN A 41 -4.90 2.54 20.14
C GLN A 41 -4.44 3.89 20.72
N CYS A 42 -4.51 4.97 19.94
CA CYS A 42 -4.07 6.30 20.35
C CYS A 42 -5.25 7.18 20.77
N ASP A 43 -5.01 8.10 21.71
CA ASP A 43 -6.03 9.08 22.15
C ASP A 43 -6.45 10.05 21.04
N ASP A 44 -5.51 10.38 20.13
CA ASP A 44 -5.76 11.17 18.93
C ASP A 44 -5.26 10.43 17.67
N PRO A 45 -6.11 9.57 17.09
CA PRO A 45 -5.76 8.77 15.92
C PRO A 45 -5.40 9.62 14.69
N ASN A 46 -6.05 10.78 14.53
CA ASN A 46 -5.82 11.65 13.38
C ASN A 46 -4.45 12.32 13.46
N ARG A 47 -4.10 12.83 14.64
CA ARG A 47 -2.77 13.39 14.90
C ARG A 47 -1.68 12.33 14.77
N PHE A 48 -1.93 11.11 15.26
CA PHE A 48 -0.98 10.00 15.09
C PHE A 48 -0.68 9.71 13.61
N ILE A 49 -1.71 9.63 12.77
CA ILE A 49 -1.55 9.40 11.33
C ILE A 49 -0.80 10.58 10.68
N GLN A 50 -1.15 11.83 11.02
CA GLN A 50 -0.45 13.02 10.51
C GLN A 50 1.04 13.01 10.87
N ASP A 51 1.37 12.73 12.13
CA ASP A 51 2.76 12.68 12.59
C ASP A 51 3.55 11.56 11.87
N ALA A 52 2.92 10.39 11.65
CA ALA A 52 3.53 9.28 10.92
C ALA A 52 3.78 9.61 9.44
N VAL A 53 2.80 10.23 8.78
CA VAL A 53 2.90 10.69 7.39
C VAL A 53 3.98 11.76 7.25
N GLU A 54 4.01 12.73 8.16
CA GLU A 54 4.99 13.81 8.14
C GLU A 54 6.42 13.28 8.37
N LYS A 55 6.57 12.29 9.26
CA LYS A 55 7.85 11.61 9.43
C LYS A 55 8.29 10.89 8.13
N ALA A 56 7.38 10.15 7.49
CA ALA A 56 7.67 9.48 6.22
C ALA A 56 8.03 10.47 5.10
N ARG A 57 7.35 11.62 5.05
CA ARG A 57 7.65 12.72 4.12
C ARG A 57 9.09 13.20 4.30
N ASN A 58 9.47 13.50 5.54
CA ASN A 58 10.82 13.96 5.87
C ASN A 58 11.90 12.93 5.52
N ASP A 59 11.60 11.64 5.74
CA ASP A 59 12.48 10.54 5.36
C ASP A 59 12.66 10.43 3.84
N LEU A 60 11.58 10.58 3.06
CA LEU A 60 11.61 10.59 1.60
C LEU A 60 12.39 11.78 1.05
N VAL A 61 12.14 12.99 1.55
CA VAL A 61 12.87 14.19 1.15
C VAL A 61 14.37 14.04 1.41
N ARG A 62 14.73 13.48 2.58
CA ARG A 62 16.13 13.21 2.93
C ARG A 62 16.78 12.14 2.05
N ALA A 63 16.03 11.11 1.66
CA ALA A 63 16.53 10.09 0.73
C ALA A 63 16.68 10.63 -0.71
N GLY A 64 15.86 11.62 -1.07
CA GLY A 64 15.79 12.23 -2.39
C GLY A 64 16.84 13.31 -2.68
N THR A 65 17.77 13.60 -1.78
CA THR A 65 18.78 14.65 -1.96
C THR A 65 19.90 14.31 -2.95
N ASP A 66 19.87 13.12 -3.56
CA ASP A 66 20.82 12.75 -4.60
C ASP A 66 20.54 13.57 -5.88
N GLU A 67 21.56 14.26 -6.41
CA GLU A 67 21.44 15.24 -7.52
C GLU A 67 20.97 14.65 -8.87
N SER A 68 20.61 13.37 -8.91
CA SER A 68 20.11 12.74 -10.13
C SER A 68 18.67 13.15 -10.40
N MET A 69 18.40 13.60 -11.63
CA MET A 69 17.04 13.95 -12.08
C MET A 69 16.05 12.79 -11.88
N THR A 70 16.50 11.55 -12.05
CA THR A 70 15.72 10.34 -11.80
C THR A 70 15.34 10.18 -10.34
N THR A 71 16.24 10.48 -9.41
CA THR A 71 15.97 10.42 -7.96
C THR A 71 14.99 11.51 -7.56
N LEU A 72 15.11 12.71 -8.13
CA LEU A 72 14.19 13.82 -7.86
C LEU A 72 12.76 13.50 -8.31
N MET A 73 12.60 12.97 -9.53
CA MET A 73 11.28 12.54 -10.04
C MET A 73 10.68 11.42 -9.19
N ALA A 74 11.46 10.39 -8.86
CA ALA A 74 10.99 9.31 -8.01
C ALA A 74 10.58 9.80 -6.61
N THR A 75 11.30 10.77 -6.06
CA THR A 75 10.97 11.39 -4.76
C THR A 75 9.67 12.18 -4.84
N HIS A 76 9.47 12.94 -5.91
CA HIS A 76 8.23 13.67 -6.13
C HIS A 76 7.02 12.73 -6.23
N GLU A 77 7.10 11.70 -7.06
CA GLU A 77 6.05 10.69 -7.22
C GLU A 77 5.75 9.98 -5.88
N ALA A 78 6.78 9.67 -5.09
CA ALA A 78 6.61 9.06 -3.78
C ALA A 78 5.89 9.98 -2.77
N LEU A 79 6.14 11.30 -2.83
CA LEU A 79 5.48 12.28 -1.98
C LEU A 79 4.00 12.45 -2.35
N GLU A 80 3.69 12.56 -3.65
CA GLU A 80 2.28 12.61 -4.11
C GLU A 80 1.51 11.36 -3.71
N TYR A 81 2.15 10.20 -3.83
CA TYR A 81 1.54 8.95 -3.43
C TYR A 81 1.35 8.81 -1.92
N LEU A 82 2.30 9.32 -1.12
CA LEU A 82 2.16 9.37 0.33
C LEU A 82 0.94 10.22 0.75
N ASP A 83 0.72 11.36 0.10
CA ASP A 83 -0.43 12.23 0.36
C ASP A 83 -1.76 11.55 -0.01
N HIS A 84 -1.76 10.77 -1.10
CA HIS A 84 -2.91 9.95 -1.48
C HIS A 84 -3.22 8.88 -0.42
N LEU A 85 -2.21 8.12 0.03
CA LEU A 85 -2.37 7.10 1.07
C LEU A 85 -2.87 7.69 2.39
N ALA A 86 -2.36 8.86 2.79
CA ALA A 86 -2.83 9.54 4.00
C ALA A 86 -4.33 9.86 3.93
N THR A 87 -4.81 10.25 2.75
CA THR A 87 -6.23 10.53 2.50
C THR A 87 -7.06 9.24 2.57
N GLU A 88 -6.62 8.16 1.91
CA GLU A 88 -7.33 6.88 1.95
C GLU A 88 -7.49 6.33 3.38
N ILE A 89 -6.43 6.40 4.20
CA ILE A 89 -6.48 5.93 5.59
C ILE A 89 -7.52 6.73 6.39
N GLN A 90 -7.62 8.04 6.16
CA GLN A 90 -8.63 8.89 6.81
C GLN A 90 -10.05 8.56 6.34
N GLU A 91 -10.25 8.32 5.04
CA GLU A 91 -11.55 7.98 4.47
C GLU A 91 -12.05 6.60 4.95
N ILE A 92 -11.18 5.60 4.98
CA ILE A 92 -11.51 4.25 5.50
C ILE A 92 -11.96 4.36 6.97
N ARG A 93 -11.29 5.19 7.77
CA ARG A 93 -11.68 5.43 9.16
C ARG A 93 -13.04 6.13 9.27
N ALA A 94 -13.30 7.14 8.44
CA ALA A 94 -14.57 7.86 8.43
C ALA A 94 -15.75 6.91 8.11
N GLN A 95 -15.53 5.92 7.25
CA GLN A 95 -16.54 4.91 6.89
C GLN A 95 -16.72 3.82 7.96
N GLY A 96 -15.69 3.55 8.79
CA GLY A 96 -15.72 2.57 9.87
C GLY A 96 -16.40 3.03 11.16
N SER A 97 -17.00 4.22 11.19
CA SER A 97 -17.62 4.80 12.40
C SER A 97 -19.16 4.74 12.32
N PRO A 98 -19.81 3.61 12.69
CA PRO A 98 -21.23 3.63 13.04
C PRO A 98 -21.39 4.25 14.43
N ALA A 99 -22.24 5.26 14.52
CA ALA A 99 -22.71 5.78 15.80
C ALA A 99 -23.51 4.70 16.54
N GLY A 100 -23.16 4.44 17.80
CA GLY A 100 -24.00 3.82 18.82
C GLY A 100 -24.05 2.29 18.80
N ASN A 101 -23.45 1.63 19.79
CA ASN A 101 -24.11 1.28 21.05
C ASN A 101 -23.15 0.49 21.94
N ALA A 102 -23.24 0.75 23.25
CA ALA A 102 -22.58 0.00 24.29
C ALA A 102 -23.04 -1.47 24.25
N GLU A 103 -22.10 -2.40 24.38
CA GLU A 103 -22.20 -3.53 25.30
C GLU A 103 -20.84 -4.22 25.43
N GLU A 104 -20.49 -4.51 26.68
CA GLU A 104 -19.32 -5.30 27.08
C GLU A 104 -19.35 -6.67 26.38
N GLY A 105 -18.25 -7.02 25.73
CA GLY A 105 -18.10 -8.33 25.13
C GLY A 105 -16.73 -8.49 24.50
N SER A 106 -15.85 -9.19 25.19
CA SER A 106 -14.59 -9.73 24.65
C SER A 106 -14.87 -10.46 23.34
N ASP A 107 -14.48 -9.90 22.20
CA ASP A 107 -14.31 -10.64 20.95
C ASP A 107 -13.27 -9.94 20.08
N ILE A 108 -12.14 -10.61 19.90
CA ILE A 108 -11.13 -10.28 18.89
C ILE A 108 -11.83 -10.32 17.53
N PRO A 109 -11.84 -9.22 16.74
CA PRO A 109 -12.45 -9.26 15.43
C PRO A 109 -11.71 -10.27 14.57
N GLN A 110 -12.42 -11.33 14.17
CA GLN A 110 -11.94 -12.27 13.18
C GLN A 110 -11.51 -11.49 11.95
N LEU A 111 -10.22 -11.57 11.61
CA LEU A 111 -9.68 -11.21 10.32
C LEU A 111 -10.48 -11.96 9.26
N SER A 112 -11.54 -11.33 8.75
CA SER A 112 -12.28 -11.81 7.61
C SER A 112 -11.31 -11.85 6.46
N THR A 113 -10.83 -13.07 6.19
CA THR A 113 -10.07 -13.52 5.05
C THR A 113 -10.59 -12.84 3.79
N LEU A 114 -9.99 -11.71 3.43
CA LEU A 114 -10.28 -11.01 2.19
C LEU A 114 -9.89 -11.95 1.07
N GLN A 115 -10.91 -12.40 0.34
CA GLN A 115 -10.81 -13.30 -0.79
C GLN A 115 -9.83 -12.70 -1.81
N PHE A 116 -8.63 -13.27 -1.86
CA PHE A 116 -7.77 -13.11 -3.02
C PHE A 116 -8.50 -13.72 -4.21
N TYR A 117 -9.11 -12.88 -5.04
CA TYR A 117 -9.59 -13.30 -6.35
C TYR A 117 -8.41 -13.89 -7.12
N ASP A 118 -8.50 -15.19 -7.37
CA ASP A 118 -7.58 -15.98 -8.16
C ASP A 118 -7.61 -15.44 -9.60
N LEU A 119 -6.60 -14.65 -9.98
CA LEU A 119 -6.34 -14.25 -11.37
C LEU A 119 -5.56 -15.37 -12.11
N ARG A 120 -5.95 -16.63 -11.93
CA ARG A 120 -5.60 -17.67 -12.90
C ARG A 120 -6.48 -17.50 -14.13
N GLY A 121 -5.84 -17.00 -15.18
CA GLY A 121 -6.37 -16.97 -16.53
C GLY A 121 -7.04 -18.28 -16.89
N HIS A 122 -8.31 -18.17 -17.21
CA HIS A 122 -9.09 -19.19 -17.89
C HIS A 122 -8.45 -19.38 -19.27
N ALA A 123 -7.63 -20.42 -19.43
CA ALA A 123 -7.32 -20.95 -20.75
C ALA A 123 -8.54 -21.77 -21.17
N PRO A 124 -9.23 -21.45 -22.28
CA PRO A 124 -10.20 -22.36 -22.86
C PRO A 124 -9.44 -23.51 -23.53
N ASP A 125 -9.63 -24.72 -23.01
CA ASP A 125 -9.23 -25.93 -23.73
C ASP A 125 -10.09 -26.07 -25.00
N THR A 126 -9.40 -26.41 -26.08
CA THR A 126 -9.92 -26.77 -27.40
C THR A 126 -10.91 -27.93 -27.38
#